data_AF-A0A941MCP2-F1
#
_entry.id   AF-A0A941MCP2-F1
#
_cell.length_a   1.000
_cell.length_b   1.000
_cell.length_c   1.000
_cell.angle_alpha   90.00
_cell.angle_beta   90.00
_cell.angle_gamma   90.00
#
_symmetry.space_group_name_H-M   'P 1'
#
loop_
_entity.id
_entity.type
_entity.pdbx_description
1 polymer ?
#
loop_
_entity_poly.entity_id
_entity_poly.type
_entity_poly.pdbx_seq_one_letter_code
_entity_poly.pdbx_strand_id
1 'polypeptide(L)'
;MNAYSTRGHAPVVSIADAISAGLAPDGGLYMPDAWPQFHVKEFDDAHTLADVAIRFLAPFFAGGALEAALPGICRDALAFDPPLAGFGKPDDFLLELFHGPTAAFKDYGAAFLA
;
A
#
# COMPACT_ATOMS: atom_id res chain seq x y z
N MET A 1 7.90 -6.61 -10.22
CA MET A 1 8.27 -5.20 -10.50
C MET A 1 9.58 -4.86 -9.80
N ASN A 2 10.35 -3.88 -10.30
CA ASN A 2 11.56 -3.41 -9.61
C ASN A 2 11.38 -2.00 -9.05
N ALA A 3 12.33 -1.58 -8.22
CA ALA A 3 12.42 -0.26 -7.65
C ALA A 3 13.79 0.37 -7.97
N TYR A 4 13.78 1.64 -8.34
CA TYR A 4 14.99 2.45 -8.54
C TYR A 4 15.09 3.52 -7.43
N SER A 5 16.32 3.94 -7.11
CA SER A 5 16.51 5.08 -6.21
C SER A 5 16.17 6.39 -6.90
N THR A 6 15.46 7.29 -6.24
CA THR A 6 15.17 8.65 -6.72
C THR A 6 16.43 9.50 -6.94
N ARG A 7 17.58 9.10 -6.40
CA ARG A 7 18.88 9.74 -6.68
C ARG A 7 19.64 9.11 -7.84
N GLY A 8 19.22 7.95 -8.32
CA GLY A 8 19.75 7.30 -9.53
C GLY A 8 21.16 6.72 -9.41
N HIS A 9 21.76 6.71 -8.22
CA HIS A 9 23.15 6.25 -8.00
C HIS A 9 23.21 4.94 -7.20
N ALA A 10 22.08 4.28 -6.98
CA ALA A 10 21.98 2.97 -6.36
C ALA A 10 21.50 1.90 -7.36
N PRO A 11 21.82 0.61 -7.15
CA PRO A 11 21.29 -0.47 -7.96
C PRO A 11 19.76 -0.50 -7.95
N VAL A 12 19.18 -0.92 -9.07
CA VAL A 12 17.76 -1.30 -9.15
C VAL A 12 17.58 -2.62 -8.40
N VAL A 13 16.56 -2.70 -7.57
CA VAL A 13 16.28 -3.86 -6.69
C VAL A 13 14.83 -4.31 -6.83
N SER A 14 14.47 -5.49 -6.32
CA SER A 14 13.06 -5.89 -6.27
C SER A 14 12.29 -5.04 -5.25
N ILE A 15 10.95 -4.96 -5.38
CA ILE A 15 10.11 -4.27 -4.36
C ILE A 15 10.32 -4.88 -2.96
N ALA A 16 10.48 -6.20 -2.85
CA ALA A 16 10.72 -6.88 -1.57
C ALA A 16 12.07 -6.48 -0.93
N ASP A 17 13.11 -6.34 -1.75
CA ASP A 17 14.42 -5.87 -1.29
C ASP A 17 14.38 -4.39 -0.90
N ALA A 18 13.65 -3.57 -1.65
CA ALA A 18 13.45 -2.15 -1.34
C ALA A 18 12.75 -1.96 0.02
N ILE A 19 11.69 -2.75 0.29
CA ILE A 19 10.99 -2.76 1.58
C ILE A 19 11.95 -3.18 2.70
N SER A 20 12.71 -4.26 2.50
CA SER A 20 13.67 -4.77 3.49
C SER A 20 14.81 -3.78 3.79
N ALA A 21 15.26 -3.03 2.79
CA ALA A 21 16.35 -2.06 2.92
C ALA A 21 15.90 -0.73 3.56
N GLY A 22 14.64 -0.33 3.36
CA GLY A 22 14.09 0.95 3.79
C GLY A 22 14.59 2.14 2.96
N LEU A 23 15.88 2.48 3.06
CA LEU A 23 16.51 3.58 2.31
C LEU A 23 17.48 3.04 1.26
N ALA A 24 17.56 3.69 0.10
CA ALA A 24 18.55 3.33 -0.90
C ALA A 24 19.98 3.69 -0.41
N PRO A 25 21.03 2.93 -0.82
CA PRO A 25 22.41 3.18 -0.40
C PRO A 25 22.96 4.57 -0.72
N ASP A 26 22.41 5.24 -1.73
CA ASP A 26 22.77 6.60 -2.13
C ASP A 26 21.99 7.68 -1.33
N GLY A 27 21.19 7.27 -0.34
CA GLY A 27 20.34 8.12 0.48
C GLY A 27 19.06 8.60 -0.22
N GLY A 28 18.72 8.03 -1.38
CA GLY A 28 17.45 8.24 -2.06
C GLY A 28 16.32 7.36 -1.53
N LEU A 29 15.12 7.60 -2.03
CA LEU A 29 13.95 6.75 -1.78
C LEU A 29 13.78 5.78 -2.94
N TYR A 30 13.27 4.59 -2.67
CA TYR A 30 12.90 3.67 -3.75
C TYR A 30 11.55 4.05 -4.36
N MET A 31 11.47 4.05 -5.69
CA MET A 31 10.26 4.23 -6.48
C MET A 31 10.10 3.08 -7.47
N PRO A 32 8.87 2.62 -7.76
CA PRO A 32 8.63 1.57 -8.74
C PRO A 32 9.07 2.02 -10.14
N ASP A 33 9.63 1.10 -10.93
CA ASP A 33 10.06 1.37 -12.30
C ASP A 33 8.91 1.62 -13.30
N ALA A 34 7.69 1.28 -12.91
CA ALA A 34 6.47 1.57 -13.66
C ALA A 34 5.28 1.83 -12.72
N TRP A 35 4.32 2.62 -13.19
CA TRP A 35 3.06 2.87 -12.49
C TRP A 35 1.91 2.08 -13.14
N PRO A 36 1.37 1.05 -12.46
CA PRO A 36 0.17 0.35 -12.91
C PRO A 36 -0.97 1.34 -13.14
N GLN A 37 -1.75 1.08 -14.19
CA GLN A 37 -2.93 1.88 -14.53
C GLN A 37 -4.18 1.11 -14.14
N PHE A 38 -5.15 1.82 -13.57
CA PHE A 38 -6.41 1.23 -13.14
C PHE A 38 -7.58 2.14 -13.52
N HIS A 39 -8.73 1.53 -13.75
CA HIS A 39 -10.04 2.19 -13.82
C HIS A 39 -10.85 1.86 -12.57
N VAL A 40 -11.66 2.81 -12.11
CA VAL A 40 -12.51 2.63 -10.92
C VAL A 40 -13.40 1.38 -11.01
N LYS A 41 -13.96 1.09 -12.19
CA LYS A 41 -14.79 -0.11 -12.45
C LYS A 41 -14.11 -1.44 -12.10
N GLU A 42 -12.78 -1.45 -12.08
CA GLU A 42 -12.01 -2.63 -11.72
C GLU A 42 -12.05 -2.91 -10.21
N PHE A 43 -12.73 -2.10 -9.42
CA PHE A 43 -12.90 -2.26 -7.98
C PHE A 43 -14.38 -2.37 -7.56
N ASP A 44 -15.32 -2.46 -8.51
CA ASP A 44 -16.76 -2.50 -8.23
C ASP A 44 -17.20 -3.72 -7.39
N ASP A 45 -16.44 -4.82 -7.46
CA ASP A 45 -16.62 -6.06 -6.70
C ASP A 45 -15.73 -6.13 -5.44
N ALA A 46 -14.94 -5.10 -5.15
CA ALA A 46 -14.16 -5.02 -3.92
C ALA A 46 -15.04 -4.45 -2.80
N HIS A 47 -15.30 -5.25 -1.76
CA HIS A 47 -16.24 -4.88 -0.70
C HIS A 47 -15.54 -4.43 0.59
N THR A 48 -14.23 -4.68 0.70
CA THR A 48 -13.40 -4.29 1.85
C THR A 48 -12.14 -3.55 1.38
N LEU A 49 -11.52 -2.79 2.28
CA LEU A 49 -10.22 -2.15 2.05
C LEU A 49 -9.15 -3.20 1.73
N ALA A 50 -9.22 -4.38 2.35
CA ALA A 50 -8.33 -5.48 2.02
C ALA A 50 -8.50 -5.95 0.57
N ASP A 51 -9.73 -6.10 0.06
CA ASP A 51 -9.97 -6.48 -1.34
C ASP A 51 -9.40 -5.44 -2.32
N VAL A 52 -9.63 -4.16 -2.03
CA VAL A 52 -9.07 -3.04 -2.81
C VAL A 52 -7.54 -3.10 -2.79
N ALA A 53 -6.93 -3.25 -1.61
CA ALA A 53 -5.48 -3.28 -1.46
C ALA A 53 -4.84 -4.47 -2.15
N ILE A 54 -5.42 -5.67 -2.06
CA ILE A 54 -4.94 -6.87 -2.76
C ILE A 54 -4.86 -6.60 -4.26
N ARG A 55 -5.94 -6.05 -4.84
CA ARG A 55 -6.00 -5.75 -6.27
C ARG A 55 -5.06 -4.61 -6.67
N PHE A 56 -5.03 -3.54 -5.89
CA PHE A 56 -4.20 -2.36 -6.15
C PHE A 56 -2.70 -2.68 -6.04
N LEU A 57 -2.30 -3.48 -5.05
CA LEU A 57 -0.89 -3.81 -4.80
C LEU A 57 -0.38 -4.97 -5.66
N ALA A 58 -1.24 -5.88 -6.13
CA ALA A 58 -0.82 -7.06 -6.88
C ALA A 58 0.20 -6.80 -8.01
N PRO A 59 0.04 -5.78 -8.89
CA PRO A 59 1.01 -5.53 -9.96
C PRO A 59 2.42 -5.17 -9.45
N PHE A 60 2.53 -4.55 -8.27
CA PHE A 60 3.82 -4.21 -7.68
C PHE A 60 4.58 -5.45 -7.19
N PHE A 61 3.85 -6.47 -6.71
CA PHE A 61 4.43 -7.70 -6.17
C PHE A 61 4.50 -8.85 -7.18
N ALA A 62 3.88 -8.72 -8.36
CA ALA A 62 3.86 -9.75 -9.39
C ALA A 62 5.27 -10.23 -9.78
N GLY A 63 5.45 -11.55 -9.82
CA GLY A 63 6.70 -12.27 -10.06
C GLY A 63 7.71 -12.18 -8.90
N GLY A 64 7.33 -11.59 -7.76
CA GLY A 64 8.19 -11.36 -6.61
C GLY A 64 8.02 -12.38 -5.48
N ALA A 65 8.96 -12.40 -4.54
CA ALA A 65 8.96 -13.35 -3.42
C ALA A 65 7.72 -13.25 -2.50
N LEU A 66 7.06 -12.09 -2.46
CA LEU A 66 5.88 -11.83 -1.62
C LEU A 66 4.55 -11.99 -2.36
N GLU A 67 4.55 -12.30 -3.66
CA GLU A 67 3.32 -12.38 -4.48
C GLU A 67 2.26 -13.29 -3.85
N ALA A 68 2.66 -14.50 -3.47
CA ALA A 68 1.74 -15.49 -2.89
C ALA A 68 1.26 -15.12 -1.47
N ALA A 69 2.05 -14.34 -0.72
CA ALA A 69 1.75 -13.94 0.65
C ALA A 69 0.90 -12.66 0.73
N LEU A 70 0.94 -11.82 -0.31
CA LEU A 70 0.28 -10.51 -0.35
C LEU A 70 -1.20 -10.55 0.07
N PRO A 71 -2.04 -11.51 -0.36
CA PRO A 71 -3.43 -11.56 0.07
C PRO A 71 -3.60 -11.81 1.58
N GLY A 72 -2.70 -12.58 2.20
CA GLY A 72 -2.70 -12.77 3.65
C GLY A 72 -2.31 -11.49 4.38
N ILE A 73 -1.19 -10.89 3.97
CA ILE A 73 -0.68 -9.63 4.53
C ILE A 73 -1.75 -8.53 4.48
N CYS A 74 -2.44 -8.36 3.35
CA CYS A 74 -3.49 -7.34 3.23
C CYS A 74 -4.69 -7.60 4.15
N ARG A 75 -5.14 -8.86 4.28
CA ARG A 75 -6.27 -9.19 5.15
C ARG A 75 -5.94 -9.01 6.63
N ASP A 76 -4.71 -9.32 7.02
CA ASP A 76 -4.26 -9.15 8.40
C ASP A 76 -4.03 -7.67 8.73
N ALA A 77 -3.34 -6.93 7.86
CA ALA A 77 -3.00 -5.53 8.09
C ALA A 77 -4.19 -4.56 7.95
N LEU A 78 -5.15 -4.89 7.09
CA LEU A 78 -6.28 -4.03 6.73
C LEU A 78 -7.61 -4.68 7.13
N ALA A 79 -7.61 -5.35 8.29
CA ALA A 79 -8.74 -6.15 8.80
C ALA A 79 -9.99 -5.33 9.15
N PHE A 80 -9.90 -3.99 9.16
CA PHE A 80 -11.02 -3.09 9.44
C PHE A 80 -11.07 -1.97 8.40
N ASP A 81 -12.29 -1.64 7.98
CA ASP A 81 -12.53 -0.56 7.02
C ASP A 81 -12.59 0.80 7.73
N PRO A 82 -11.86 1.83 7.24
CA PRO A 82 -11.99 3.18 7.78
C PRO A 82 -13.36 3.76 7.44
N PRO A 83 -14.14 4.24 8.43
CA PRO A 83 -15.42 4.85 8.15
C PRO A 83 -15.24 6.22 7.47
N LEU A 84 -16.14 6.51 6.53
CA LEU A 84 -16.29 7.82 5.92
C LEU A 84 -17.46 8.53 6.60
N ALA A 85 -17.17 9.42 7.55
CA ALA A 85 -18.16 10.14 8.34
C ALA A 85 -18.51 11.49 7.71
N GLY A 86 -19.77 11.93 7.80
CA GLY A 86 -20.14 13.29 7.40
C GLY A 86 -19.51 14.35 8.32
N PHE A 87 -19.06 15.47 7.76
CA PHE A 87 -18.29 16.48 8.50
C PHE A 87 -18.77 17.90 8.24
N GLY A 88 -19.73 18.38 9.03
CA GLY A 88 -20.17 19.78 8.95
C GLY A 88 -21.25 19.99 7.89
N LYS A 89 -20.88 20.32 6.65
CA LYS A 89 -21.84 20.65 5.58
C LYS A 89 -22.26 19.40 4.79
N PRO A 90 -23.36 19.47 4.00
CA PRO A 90 -23.63 18.46 2.99
C PRO A 90 -22.41 18.26 2.07
N ASP A 91 -22.13 17.01 1.73
CA ASP A 91 -21.00 16.56 0.90
C ASP A 91 -19.59 16.76 1.50
N ASP A 92 -19.47 17.26 2.73
CA ASP A 92 -18.20 17.23 3.46
C ASP A 92 -18.06 15.91 4.22
N PHE A 93 -16.91 15.23 4.06
CA PHE A 93 -16.63 13.96 4.70
C PHE A 93 -15.26 13.92 5.37
N LEU A 94 -15.17 13.14 6.44
CA LEU A 94 -13.95 12.78 7.14
C LEU A 94 -13.70 11.28 6.99
N LEU A 95 -12.56 10.90 6.42
CA LEU A 95 -12.10 9.52 6.42
C LEU A 95 -11.34 9.26 7.72
N GLU A 96 -11.93 8.47 8.61
CA GLU A 96 -11.40 8.23 9.94
C GLU A 96 -10.33 7.13 9.92
N LEU A 97 -9.07 7.53 9.79
CA LEU A 97 -7.93 6.62 9.77
C LEU A 97 -7.34 6.34 11.17
N PHE A 98 -8.12 6.45 12.24
CA PHE A 98 -7.63 6.38 13.63
C PHE A 98 -8.31 5.30 14.49
N HIS A 99 -8.94 4.31 13.86
CA HIS A 99 -9.60 3.20 14.58
C HIS A 99 -8.69 1.99 14.85
N GLY A 100 -7.40 2.10 14.50
CA GLY A 100 -6.41 1.08 14.77
C GLY A 100 -5.87 1.11 16.21
N PRO A 101 -4.97 0.18 16.56
CA PRO A 101 -4.48 -0.03 17.92
C PRO A 101 -3.72 1.16 18.52
N THR A 102 -3.17 2.07 17.71
CA THR A 102 -2.48 3.27 18.21
C THR A 102 -3.30 4.55 18.04
N ALA A 103 -4.56 4.42 17.60
CA ALA A 103 -5.45 5.53 17.29
C ALA A 103 -4.84 6.53 16.29
N ALA A 104 -4.08 6.03 15.31
CA ALA A 104 -3.41 6.87 14.32
C ALA A 104 -3.36 6.21 12.94
N PHE A 105 -3.35 7.03 11.89
CA PHE A 105 -3.28 6.55 10.50
C PHE A 105 -2.06 5.68 10.18
N LYS A 106 -1.01 5.74 11.01
CA LYS A 106 0.19 4.94 10.85
C LYS A 106 -0.08 3.45 11.01
N ASP A 107 -1.17 3.06 11.67
CA ASP A 107 -1.53 1.67 11.91
C ASP A 107 -1.64 0.87 10.60
N TYR A 108 -2.23 1.44 9.54
CA TYR A 108 -2.38 0.74 8.25
C TYR A 108 -1.04 0.43 7.59
N GLY A 109 -0.14 1.42 7.53
CA GLY A 109 1.18 1.25 6.94
C GLY A 109 2.11 0.38 7.78
N ALA A 110 2.09 0.58 9.10
CA ALA A 110 2.92 -0.20 10.03
C ALA A 110 2.48 -1.66 10.11
N ALA A 111 1.18 -1.94 10.13
CA ALA A 111 0.66 -3.31 10.13
C ALA A 111 0.98 -4.06 8.83
N PHE A 112 0.97 -3.37 7.68
CA PHE A 112 1.35 -3.98 6.40
C PHE A 112 2.83 -4.34 6.32
N LEU A 113 3.69 -3.59 7.04
CA LEU A 113 5.14 -3.76 7.05
C LEU A 113 5.65 -4.68 8.19
N ALA A 114 4.76 -5.16 9.06
CA ALA A 114 5.08 -6.00 10.21
C ALA A 114 5.34 -7.46 9.82
#